data_AF-A0A7M6UDE5-F1
#
_entry.id   AF-A0A7M6UDE5-F1
#
_cell.length_a   1.000
_cell.length_b   1.000
_cell.length_c   1.000
_cell.angle_alpha   90.00
_cell.angle_beta   90.00
_cell.angle_gamma   90.00
#
_symmetry.space_group_name_H-M   'P 1'
#
loop_
_entity.id
_entity.type
_entity.pdbx_description
1 polymer ?
#
loop_
_entity_poly.entity_id
_entity_poly.type
_entity_poly.pdbx_seq_one_letter_code
_entity_poly.pdbx_strand_id
1 'polypeptide(L)'
;MGGHHHVKLPNVPDPSIYKVEDAKDLLKVQERLAKKGLKDPWMRNYVWRCTIDKADKHPNWVLLKFFTYGWKYWVPLVGLTIGIEHFLGIDYHAHGHGHGHDDKHEAHH
;
A
#
# COMPACT_ATOMS: atom_id res chain seq x y z
N MET A 1 41.09 -28.71 10.46
CA MET A 1 40.62 -28.42 9.09
C MET A 1 39.75 -27.15 9.15
N GLY A 2 40.35 -25.97 9.12
CA GLY A 2 39.63 -24.69 9.17
C GLY A 2 39.18 -24.29 7.78
N GLY A 3 37.87 -24.32 7.52
CA GLY A 3 37.29 -23.86 6.27
C GLY A 3 37.20 -22.34 6.26
N HIS A 4 38.05 -21.69 5.46
CA HIS A 4 37.85 -20.28 5.12
C HIS A 4 36.58 -20.15 4.28
N HIS A 5 35.50 -19.70 4.91
CA HIS A 5 34.32 -19.19 4.21
C HIS A 5 34.71 -17.91 3.47
N HIS A 6 35.21 -18.05 2.24
CA HIS A 6 35.27 -16.93 1.31
C HIS A 6 33.83 -16.54 0.97
N VAL A 7 33.34 -15.48 1.63
CA VAL A 7 32.11 -14.81 1.23
C VAL A 7 32.31 -14.36 -0.22
N LYS A 8 31.63 -15.01 -1.16
CA LYS A 8 31.60 -14.53 -2.54
C LYS A 8 30.87 -13.21 -2.54
N LEU A 9 31.60 -12.12 -2.77
CA LEU A 9 31.01 -10.81 -2.94
C LEU A 9 30.03 -10.85 -4.13
N PRO A 10 28.86 -10.21 -4.01
CA PRO A 10 27.97 -10.03 -5.16
C PRO A 10 28.73 -9.35 -6.31
N ASN A 11 28.45 -9.78 -7.53
CA ASN A 11 29.04 -9.15 -8.70
C ASN A 11 28.53 -7.70 -8.81
N VAL A 12 29.43 -6.73 -8.77
CA VAL A 12 29.07 -5.32 -8.92
C VAL A 12 28.87 -5.06 -10.41
N PRO A 13 27.70 -4.53 -10.82
CA PRO A 13 27.43 -4.26 -12.22
C PRO A 13 28.31 -3.12 -12.75
N ASP A 14 28.54 -3.12 -14.06
CA ASP A 14 29.37 -2.10 -14.72
C ASP A 14 28.78 -0.69 -14.51
N PRO A 15 29.57 0.33 -14.14
CA PRO A 15 29.07 1.68 -13.88
C PRO A 15 28.47 2.40 -15.10
N SER A 16 28.79 1.95 -16.32
CA SER A 16 28.28 2.54 -17.58
C SER A 16 26.79 2.30 -17.81
N ILE A 17 26.18 1.35 -17.09
CA ILE A 17 24.74 1.09 -17.18
C ILE A 17 23.88 2.22 -16.60
N TYR A 18 24.48 3.06 -15.73
CA TYR A 18 23.77 4.14 -15.07
C TYR A 18 23.91 5.43 -15.88
N LYS A 19 22.92 5.70 -16.74
CA LYS A 19 22.84 6.92 -17.55
C LYS A 19 21.83 7.89 -16.94
N VAL A 20 22.16 9.19 -16.91
CA VAL A 20 21.31 10.21 -16.28
C VAL A 20 20.01 10.40 -17.07
N GLU A 21 20.09 10.19 -18.37
CA GLU A 21 19.00 10.25 -19.34
C GLU A 21 17.90 9.23 -19.03
N ASP A 22 18.24 8.12 -18.39
CA ASP A 22 17.26 7.09 -18.03
C ASP A 22 16.38 7.55 -16.86
N ALA A 23 16.80 8.53 -16.06
CA ALA A 23 16.09 8.99 -14.87
C ALA A 23 15.38 10.33 -15.12
N LYS A 24 14.11 10.27 -15.53
CA LYS A 24 13.27 11.47 -15.81
C LYS A 24 13.24 12.47 -14.66
N ASP A 25 13.23 12.02 -13.41
CA ASP A 25 13.19 12.92 -12.26
C ASP A 25 14.53 13.63 -12.02
N LEU A 26 15.63 12.96 -12.33
CA LEU A 26 16.97 13.55 -12.27
C LEU A 26 17.15 14.61 -13.35
N LEU A 27 16.62 14.40 -14.56
CA LEU A 27 16.63 15.41 -15.62
C LEU A 27 15.89 16.69 -15.19
N LYS A 28 14.73 16.58 -14.52
CA LYS A 28 14.01 17.76 -13.98
C LYS A 28 14.83 18.51 -12.95
N VAL A 29 15.58 17.80 -12.10
CA VAL A 29 16.47 18.42 -11.11
C VAL A 29 17.61 19.13 -11.82
N GLN A 30 18.22 18.49 -12.82
CA GLN A 30 19.28 19.08 -13.64
C GLN A 30 18.82 20.37 -14.33
N GLU A 31 17.62 20.37 -14.93
CA GLU A 31 17.04 21.57 -15.55
C GLU A 31 16.84 22.70 -14.53
N ARG A 32 16.36 22.38 -13.33
CA ARG A 32 16.18 23.37 -12.25
C ARG A 32 17.51 23.93 -11.74
N LEU A 33 18.54 23.10 -11.67
CA LEU A 33 19.89 23.53 -11.30
C LEU A 33 20.52 24.37 -12.41
N ALA A 34 20.32 23.98 -13.67
CA ALA A 34 20.81 24.72 -14.83
C ALA A 34 20.18 26.11 -14.92
N LYS A 35 18.90 26.27 -14.56
CA LYS A 35 18.24 27.59 -14.42
C LYS A 35 18.93 28.51 -13.40
N LYS A 36 19.66 27.93 -12.44
CA LYS A 36 20.45 28.66 -11.45
C LYS A 36 21.94 28.75 -11.83
N GLY A 37 22.34 28.23 -12.98
CA GLY A 37 23.74 28.13 -13.41
C GLY A 37 24.55 27.04 -12.67
N LEU A 38 23.88 26.12 -11.96
CA LEU A 38 24.53 25.04 -11.21
C LEU A 38 24.46 23.71 -11.98
N LYS A 39 25.46 22.86 -11.75
CA LYS A 39 25.51 21.48 -12.23
C LYS A 39 25.95 20.56 -11.08
N ASP A 40 25.19 19.50 -10.84
CA ASP A 40 25.53 18.49 -9.84
C ASP A 40 26.41 17.39 -10.47
N PRO A 41 27.66 17.18 -9.99
CA PRO A 41 28.54 16.13 -10.49
C PRO A 41 28.11 14.72 -10.04
N TRP A 42 27.26 14.60 -9.01
CA TRP A 42 26.84 13.32 -8.44
C TRP A 42 25.56 12.76 -9.06
N MET A 43 24.98 13.43 -10.07
CA MET A 43 23.74 13.01 -10.74
C MET A 43 23.74 11.53 -11.14
N ARG A 44 24.84 11.03 -11.71
CA ARG A 44 24.97 9.63 -12.14
C ARG A 44 24.86 8.64 -10.98
N ASN A 45 25.34 9.01 -9.79
CA ASN A 45 25.26 8.16 -8.60
C ASN A 45 23.82 7.98 -8.12
N TYR A 46 22.90 8.90 -8.41
CA TYR A 46 21.51 8.77 -8.00
C TYR A 46 20.65 7.97 -8.98
N VAL A 47 21.17 7.67 -10.17
CA VAL A 47 20.43 6.99 -11.24
C VAL A 47 19.92 5.63 -10.77
N TRP A 48 20.76 4.82 -10.11
CA TRP A 48 20.37 3.48 -9.66
C TRP A 48 19.12 3.51 -8.75
N ARG A 49 19.00 4.54 -7.91
CA ARG A 49 17.85 4.69 -7.02
C ARG A 49 16.60 5.06 -7.81
N CYS A 50 16.71 5.99 -8.74
CA CYS A 50 15.59 6.45 -9.56
C CYS A 50 15.14 5.44 -10.63
N THR A 51 16.01 4.51 -11.04
CA THR A 51 15.66 3.45 -11.99
C THR A 51 15.07 2.21 -11.30
N ILE A 52 15.54 1.85 -10.11
CA ILE A 52 14.94 0.77 -9.30
C ILE A 52 13.52 1.12 -8.86
N ASP A 53 13.27 2.39 -8.51
CA ASP A 53 11.95 2.86 -8.05
C ASP A 53 10.89 2.94 -9.16
N LYS A 54 11.26 2.67 -10.42
CA LYS A 54 10.29 2.54 -11.52
C LYS A 54 9.42 1.29 -11.41
N ALA A 55 9.78 0.33 -10.57
CA ALA A 55 9.03 -0.91 -10.35
C ALA A 55 7.81 -0.71 -9.42
N ASP A 56 6.94 0.26 -9.71
CA ASP A 56 5.61 0.40 -9.09
C ASP A 56 5.57 0.78 -7.61
N LYS A 57 5.75 2.05 -7.26
CA LYS A 57 5.11 2.60 -6.05
C LYS A 57 4.52 3.98 -6.29
N HIS A 58 3.34 4.01 -6.91
CA HIS A 58 2.41 5.11 -6.70
C HIS A 58 2.03 5.11 -5.20
N PRO A 59 2.48 6.08 -4.39
CA PRO A 59 2.25 6.06 -2.94
C PRO A 59 0.75 6.03 -2.60
N ASN A 60 -0.07 6.66 -3.45
CA ASN A 60 -1.52 6.71 -3.29
C ASN A 60 -2.19 5.32 -3.40
N TRP A 61 -1.59 4.40 -4.16
CA TRP A 61 -2.10 3.03 -4.33
C TRP A 61 -1.57 2.06 -3.29
N VAL A 62 -0.49 2.40 -2.58
CA VAL A 62 0.06 1.55 -1.50
C VAL A 62 -0.90 1.50 -0.33
N LEU A 63 -1.48 2.64 0.05
CA LEU A 63 -2.44 2.71 1.16
C LEU A 63 -3.74 1.95 0.84
N LEU A 64 -4.28 2.12 -0.37
CA LEU A 64 -5.45 1.38 -0.81
C LEU A 64 -5.17 -0.12 -0.94
N LYS A 65 -3.99 -0.50 -1.46
CA LYS A 65 -3.57 -1.91 -1.50
C LYS A 65 -3.44 -2.49 -0.11
N PHE A 66 -2.94 -1.74 0.87
CA PHE A 66 -2.85 -2.18 2.26
C PHE A 66 -4.24 -2.44 2.85
N PHE A 67 -5.18 -1.51 2.65
CA PHE A 67 -6.55 -1.65 3.16
C PHE A 67 -7.35 -2.77 2.46
N THR A 68 -7.13 -2.97 1.16
CA THR A 68 -7.81 -4.01 0.37
C THR A 68 -7.06 -5.35 0.38
N TYR A 69 -5.90 -5.42 1.04
CA TYR A 69 -5.12 -6.65 1.12
C TYR A 69 -5.89 -7.69 1.94
N GLY A 70 -6.25 -8.79 1.31
CA GLY A 70 -7.01 -9.87 1.95
C GLY A 70 -8.53 -9.76 1.86
N TRP A 71 -9.08 -8.71 1.25
CA TRP A 71 -10.53 -8.58 1.02
C TRP A 71 -11.12 -9.80 0.27
N LYS A 72 -10.34 -10.36 -0.65
CA LYS A 72 -10.71 -11.57 -1.41
C LYS A 72 -10.92 -12.83 -0.54
N TYR A 73 -10.33 -12.87 0.66
CA TYR A 73 -10.46 -13.99 1.57
C TYR A 73 -11.51 -13.72 2.65
N TRP A 74 -11.53 -12.51 3.22
CA TRP A 74 -12.47 -12.17 4.29
C TRP A 74 -13.91 -12.02 3.81
N VAL A 75 -14.16 -11.46 2.62
CA VAL A 75 -15.54 -11.34 2.09
C VAL A 75 -16.24 -12.68 1.92
N PRO A 76 -15.67 -13.68 1.22
CA PRO A 76 -16.33 -14.99 1.13
C PRO A 76 -16.42 -15.69 2.47
N LEU A 77 -15.45 -15.48 3.38
CA LEU A 77 -15.53 -16.04 4.73
C LEU A 77 -16.72 -15.47 5.51
N VAL A 78 -16.94 -14.14 5.48
CA VAL A 78 -18.10 -13.47 6.08
C VAL A 78 -19.41 -13.91 5.40
N GLY A 79 -19.42 -14.05 4.07
CA GLY A 79 -20.59 -14.57 3.36
C GLY A 79 -20.94 -16.00 3.77
N LEU A 80 -19.93 -16.84 3.96
CA LEU A 80 -20.11 -18.22 4.43
C LEU A 80 -20.66 -18.26 5.86
N THR A 81 -20.14 -17.44 6.77
CA THR A 81 -20.66 -17.39 8.15
C THR A 81 -22.11 -16.93 8.20
N ILE A 82 -22.46 -15.86 7.47
CA ILE A 82 -23.85 -15.38 7.36
C ILE A 82 -24.77 -16.48 6.80
N GLY A 83 -24.32 -17.20 5.77
CA GLY A 83 -25.08 -18.31 5.18
C GLY A 83 -25.34 -19.46 6.17
N ILE A 84 -24.32 -19.84 6.96
CA ILE A 84 -24.45 -20.86 8.01
C ILE A 84 -25.40 -20.38 9.11
N GLU A 85 -25.25 -19.15 9.57
CA GLU A 85 -26.10 -18.56 10.62
C GLU A 85 -27.57 -18.49 10.20
N HIS A 86 -27.83 -18.08 8.95
CA HIS A 86 -29.18 -18.03 8.40
C HIS A 86 -29.79 -19.42 8.22
N PHE A 87 -28.99 -20.41 7.83
CA PHE A 87 -29.41 -21.81 7.76
C PHE A 87 -29.73 -22.41 9.13
N LEU A 88 -28.98 -22.01 10.17
CA LEU A 88 -29.19 -22.45 11.55
C LEU A 88 -30.25 -21.64 12.30
N GLY A 89 -30.81 -20.59 11.70
CA GLY A 89 -31.86 -19.76 12.31
C GLY A 89 -31.39 -18.92 13.49
N ILE A 90 -30.10 -18.56 13.54
CA ILE A 90 -29.56 -17.70 14.60
C ILE A 90 -30.04 -16.27 14.34
N ASP A 91 -31.03 -15.84 15.12
CA ASP A 91 -31.61 -14.52 15.03
C ASP A 91 -30.98 -13.57 16.05
N TYR A 92 -30.36 -12.48 15.58
CA TYR A 92 -29.69 -11.50 16.44
C TYR A 92 -30.64 -10.43 17.01
N HIS A 93 -31.95 -10.58 16.77
CA HIS A 93 -32.98 -9.62 17.20
C HIS A 93 -33.27 -9.57 18.72
N ALA A 94 -32.50 -10.26 19.58
CA ALA A 94 -32.84 -10.39 21.01
C ALA A 94 -32.27 -9.32 21.97
N HIS A 95 -31.46 -8.34 21.53
CA HIS A 95 -30.92 -7.31 22.43
C HIS A 95 -31.06 -5.88 21.88
N GLY A 96 -32.31 -5.44 21.77
CA GLY A 96 -32.65 -4.01 21.70
C GLY A 96 -33.17 -3.53 23.06
N HIS A 97 -32.32 -2.85 23.83
CA HIS A 97 -32.75 -2.03 24.96
C HIS A 97 -33.61 -0.88 24.46
N GLY A 98 -34.94 -1.04 24.49
CA GLY A 98 -35.91 0.03 24.27
C GLY A 98 -36.23 0.74 25.58
N HIS A 99 -35.51 1.81 25.86
CA HIS A 99 -35.87 2.82 26.87
C HIS A 99 -37.21 3.47 26.49
N GLY A 100 -38.05 3.75 27.48
CA GLY A 100 -39.48 4.03 27.32
C GLY A 100 -39.88 5.31 26.59
N HIS A 101 -41.19 5.43 26.37
CA HIS A 101 -41.95 6.66 26.55
C HIS A 101 -43.44 6.31 26.63
N ASP A 102 -44.05 6.65 27.77
CA ASP A 102 -45.49 6.84 27.93
C ASP A 102 -45.97 7.88 26.92
N ASP A 103 -47.05 7.60 26.19
CA ASP A 103 -47.95 8.63 25.68
C ASP A 103 -49.39 8.13 25.77
N LYS A 104 -50.09 8.70 26.77
CA LYS A 104 -51.54 8.65 26.92
C LYS A 104 -52.17 9.32 25.71
N HIS A 105 -53.16 8.71 25.07
CA HIS A 105 -54.29 9.40 24.43
C HIS A 105 -55.27 8.35 23.91
N GLU A 106 -56.40 8.14 24.57
CA GLU A 106 -57.70 7.87 23.92
C GLU A 106 -58.83 8.19 24.91
N ALA A 107 -59.37 9.40 24.79
CA ALA A 107 -60.80 9.63 24.96
C ALA A 107 -61.33 9.78 23.53
N HIS A 108 -62.44 9.12 23.19
CA HIS A 108 -63.51 9.62 22.30
C HIS A 108 -64.47 8.47 21.89
N HIS A 109 -65.75 8.69 22.27
CA HIS A 109 -67.01 8.06 21.84
C HIS A 109 -67.47 6.74 22.46
#